data_AF-A0A961C4W6-F1
#
_entry.id   AF-A0A961C4W6-F1
#
_cell.length_a   1.000
_cell.length_b   1.000
_cell.length_c   1.000
_cell.angle_alpha   90.00
_cell.angle_beta   90.00
_cell.angle_gamma   90.00
#
_symmetry.space_group_name_H-M   'P 1'
#
loop_
_entity.id
_entity.type
_entity.pdbx_description
1 polymer ?
#
loop_
_entity_poly.entity_id
_entity_poly.type
_entity_poly.pdbx_seq_one_letter_code
_entity_poly.pdbx_strand_id
1 'polypeptide(L)'
;MSDPTVSAYPVGQRRNGPVRVAVALVAMAAMMIWALPAGATPSAADAAAADGAAWLGAQLDANVPLELFGSTDWGVTVESATALAAVDSTDPRINKVWTAIVNNREDVVASGGADVPGALAKVILLAHSLGLDPRAVGTGEGADLVQRLADTLQDSGLYGTQFPNYDGVYRQGLAISALVAAGETPDPSAIQWMIDQQCTNDGFVGAYMSYRADTSADCFDDAANWQGADTNAAALAITALTAAGGDNPASQAAVAGALDWLASKQDANGGWASNSWSPVDPNSTGVIIQALIAAGQLDADRFNSGEGTPQQVLAGFQITTADGNEEDLGAFKFPGVGDGPNLLATVQAVPALASAPLIFVGTTPEEPSTTTTTVSPTTTAPSVTTTTAAVAADSTSRAGANSASNSDRSISFTG
;
A
#
# COMPACT_ATOMS: atom_id res chain seq x y z
N MET A 1 -31.39 -12.47 60.55
CA MET A 1 -32.21 -13.64 60.92
C MET A 1 -32.41 -14.45 59.65
N SER A 2 -31.92 -15.65 59.42
CA SER A 2 -31.02 -16.55 60.15
C SER A 2 -30.55 -17.55 59.09
N ASP A 3 -29.23 -17.73 58.94
CA ASP A 3 -28.63 -18.98 58.46
C ASP A 3 -28.33 -19.81 59.72
N PRO A 4 -28.47 -21.15 59.70
CA PRO A 4 -27.25 -21.96 59.67
C PRO A 4 -27.41 -23.36 59.03
N THR A 5 -26.35 -23.94 58.45
CA THR A 5 -25.57 -24.99 59.13
C THR A 5 -24.39 -25.54 58.32
N VAL A 6 -23.25 -25.51 59.00
CA VAL A 6 -21.94 -26.08 58.72
C VAL A 6 -21.92 -27.56 59.14
N SER A 7 -21.11 -28.39 58.47
CA SER A 7 -20.55 -29.60 59.11
C SER A 7 -19.10 -29.83 58.67
N ALA A 8 -18.28 -30.21 59.65
CA ALA A 8 -16.82 -30.15 59.62
C ALA A 8 -16.20 -31.53 59.94
N TYR A 9 -15.06 -31.83 59.29
CA TYR A 9 -13.87 -32.62 59.72
C TYR A 9 -14.04 -34.13 60.09
N PRO A 10 -13.04 -35.00 59.80
CA PRO A 10 -11.75 -34.97 60.49
C PRO A 10 -10.47 -35.25 59.70
N VAL A 11 -9.37 -34.79 60.30
CA VAL A 11 -7.96 -35.04 59.98
C VAL A 11 -7.55 -36.44 60.45
N GLY A 12 -6.78 -37.16 59.63
CA GLY A 12 -6.07 -38.38 60.01
C GLY A 12 -4.78 -38.55 59.21
N GLN A 13 -3.64 -38.19 59.82
CA GLN A 13 -2.30 -38.47 59.32
C GLN A 13 -2.03 -39.98 59.25
N ARG A 14 -1.48 -40.46 58.13
CA ARG A 14 -0.48 -41.55 58.13
C ARG A 14 0.60 -41.29 57.08
N ARG A 15 1.83 -41.14 57.59
CA ARG A 15 3.09 -41.28 56.85
C ARG A 15 3.22 -42.71 56.32
N ASN A 16 3.80 -42.89 55.13
CA ASN A 16 4.83 -43.90 54.82
C ASN A 16 5.31 -43.80 53.36
N GLY A 17 6.63 -43.57 53.18
CA GLY A 17 7.46 -44.21 52.14
C GLY A 17 7.46 -43.64 50.71
N PRO A 18 8.63 -43.27 50.15
CA PRO A 18 8.73 -42.78 48.78
C PRO A 18 8.85 -43.95 47.79
N VAL A 19 7.89 -44.08 46.87
CA VAL A 19 8.09 -44.88 45.65
C VAL A 19 8.53 -43.94 44.55
N ARG A 20 9.82 -43.99 44.24
CA ARG A 20 10.41 -43.32 43.07
C ARG A 20 9.91 -44.04 41.81
N VAL A 21 8.97 -43.44 41.09
CA VAL A 21 8.72 -43.79 39.68
C VAL A 21 9.31 -42.66 38.84
N ALA A 22 10.50 -42.92 38.29
CA ALA A 22 11.09 -42.06 37.28
C ALA A 22 10.31 -42.25 35.97
N VAL A 23 9.47 -41.28 35.63
CA VAL A 23 8.90 -41.16 34.28
C VAL A 23 9.88 -40.31 33.47
N ALA A 24 10.68 -40.97 32.64
CA ALA A 24 11.47 -40.31 31.62
C ALA A 24 10.51 -39.84 30.50
N LEU A 25 10.16 -38.55 30.52
CA LEU A 25 9.53 -37.90 29.38
C LEU A 25 10.62 -37.61 28.33
N VAL A 26 10.66 -38.44 27.29
CA VAL A 26 11.40 -38.17 26.07
C VAL A 26 10.62 -37.11 25.29
N ALA A 27 11.09 -35.88 25.31
CA ALA A 27 10.59 -34.82 24.42
C ALA A 27 11.11 -35.10 23.00
N MET A 28 10.31 -35.75 22.16
CA MET A 28 10.50 -35.73 20.71
C MET A 28 9.92 -34.41 20.18
N ALA A 29 10.79 -33.41 20.03
CA ALA A 29 10.50 -32.27 19.16
C ALA A 29 10.57 -32.76 17.71
N ALA A 30 9.42 -33.08 17.13
CA ALA A 30 9.30 -33.22 15.68
C ALA A 30 9.40 -31.81 15.08
N MET A 31 10.59 -31.44 14.61
CA MET A 31 10.74 -30.29 13.72
C MET A 31 10.07 -30.64 12.39
N MET A 32 8.81 -30.27 12.23
CA MET A 32 8.20 -30.11 10.92
C MET A 32 8.87 -28.92 10.26
N ILE A 33 9.85 -29.20 9.41
CA ILE A 33 10.35 -28.24 8.43
C ILE A 33 9.22 -28.04 7.44
N TRP A 34 8.48 -26.93 7.56
CA TRP A 34 7.67 -26.45 6.45
C TRP A 34 8.64 -26.09 5.34
N ALA A 35 8.53 -26.77 4.20
CA ALA A 35 9.11 -26.25 2.98
C ALA A 35 8.38 -24.93 2.70
N LEU A 36 9.08 -23.81 2.91
CA LEU A 36 8.66 -22.52 2.37
C LEU A 36 8.51 -22.73 0.85
N PRO A 37 7.39 -22.32 0.23
CA PRO A 37 7.29 -22.39 -1.22
C PRO A 37 8.44 -21.56 -1.80
N ALA A 38 9.27 -22.21 -2.63
CA ALA A 38 10.22 -21.51 -3.48
C ALA A 38 9.47 -20.42 -4.26
N GLY A 39 10.06 -19.22 -4.33
CA GLY A 39 9.46 -17.96 -4.75
C GLY A 39 8.27 -18.09 -5.70
N ALA A 40 7.11 -17.59 -5.27
CA ALA A 40 5.94 -17.53 -6.10
C ALA A 40 6.25 -16.75 -7.38
N THR A 41 5.93 -17.32 -8.54
CA THR A 41 5.96 -16.57 -9.80
C THR A 41 5.04 -15.35 -9.66
N PRO A 42 5.48 -14.14 -10.05
CA PRO A 42 4.62 -12.97 -10.03
C PRO A 42 3.29 -13.24 -10.74
N SER A 43 2.19 -12.78 -10.17
CA SER A 43 0.89 -12.86 -10.82
C SER A 43 0.86 -11.99 -12.08
N ALA A 44 -0.16 -12.17 -12.93
CA ALA A 44 -0.34 -11.29 -14.09
C ALA A 44 -0.56 -9.83 -13.68
N ALA A 45 -1.18 -9.59 -12.51
CA ALA A 45 -1.34 -8.26 -11.95
C ALA A 45 0.02 -7.67 -11.51
N ASP A 46 0.86 -8.47 -10.84
CA ASP A 46 2.20 -8.02 -10.42
C ASP A 46 3.09 -7.68 -11.62
N ALA A 47 3.03 -8.47 -12.69
CA ALA A 47 3.73 -8.19 -13.94
C ALA A 47 3.24 -6.88 -14.57
N ALA A 48 1.92 -6.68 -14.66
CA ALA A 48 1.34 -5.46 -15.18
C ALA A 48 1.72 -4.23 -14.33
N ALA A 49 1.75 -4.37 -12.99
CA ALA A 49 2.22 -3.31 -12.10
C ALA A 49 3.68 -2.95 -12.36
N ALA A 50 4.56 -3.96 -12.50
CA ALA A 50 5.98 -3.75 -12.78
C ALA A 50 6.22 -3.07 -14.13
N ASP A 51 5.51 -3.49 -15.19
CA ASP A 51 5.60 -2.87 -16.51
C ASP A 51 5.11 -1.41 -16.49
N GLY A 52 4.00 -1.13 -15.79
CA GLY A 52 3.50 0.23 -15.61
C GLY A 52 4.46 1.11 -14.80
N ALA A 53 5.07 0.58 -13.73
CA ALA A 53 6.08 1.29 -12.95
C ALA A 53 7.35 1.56 -13.78
N ALA A 54 7.76 0.63 -14.65
CA ALA A 54 8.88 0.84 -15.57
C ALA A 54 8.59 2.00 -16.54
N TRP A 55 7.38 2.07 -17.11
CA TRP A 55 6.98 3.18 -17.97
C TRP A 55 6.94 4.52 -17.22
N LEU A 56 6.37 4.56 -16.01
CA LEU A 56 6.37 5.77 -15.16
C LEU A 56 7.79 6.22 -14.80
N GLY A 57 8.66 5.25 -14.52
CA GLY A 57 10.07 5.51 -14.27
C GLY A 57 10.76 6.19 -15.45
N ALA A 58 10.46 5.80 -16.69
CA ALA A 58 10.98 6.47 -17.88
C ALA A 58 10.46 7.92 -18.01
N GLN A 59 9.21 8.19 -17.64
CA GLN A 59 8.68 9.56 -17.59
C GLN A 59 9.43 10.42 -16.56
N LEU A 60 9.68 9.87 -15.37
CA LEU A 60 10.43 10.53 -14.29
C LEU A 60 11.91 10.72 -14.63
N ASP A 61 12.50 9.84 -15.45
CA ASP A 61 13.86 10.03 -15.96
C ASP A 61 13.92 11.23 -16.91
N ALA A 62 12.93 11.35 -17.79
CA ALA A 62 12.82 12.45 -18.75
C ALA A 62 12.55 13.81 -18.08
N ASN A 63 11.63 13.87 -17.12
CA ASN A 63 11.23 15.14 -16.48
C ASN A 63 10.82 14.98 -15.02
N VAL A 64 11.22 15.93 -14.17
CA VAL A 64 10.71 16.12 -12.80
C VAL A 64 10.66 17.62 -12.52
N PRO A 65 9.49 18.22 -12.24
CA PRO A 65 8.16 17.58 -12.19
C PRO A 65 7.66 17.11 -13.56
N LEU A 66 6.74 16.15 -13.56
CA LEU A 66 6.02 15.70 -14.75
C LEU A 66 5.09 16.80 -15.27
N GLU A 67 4.68 16.66 -16.53
CA GLU A 67 3.66 17.50 -17.15
C GLU A 67 2.37 16.71 -17.36
N LEU A 68 1.24 17.36 -17.07
CA LEU A 68 -0.10 16.87 -17.38
C LEU A 68 -0.85 17.97 -18.13
N PHE A 69 -1.50 17.60 -19.24
CA PHE A 69 -2.21 18.54 -20.13
C PHE A 69 -1.37 19.76 -20.60
N GLY A 70 -0.06 19.57 -20.76
CA GLY A 70 0.87 20.61 -21.25
C GLY A 70 1.32 21.61 -20.17
N SER A 71 1.11 21.30 -18.90
CA SER A 71 1.58 22.11 -17.77
C SER A 71 2.24 21.23 -16.72
N THR A 72 3.18 21.80 -15.98
CA THR A 72 3.74 21.18 -14.77
C THR A 72 2.65 20.71 -13.82
N ASP A 73 2.75 19.46 -13.36
CA ASP A 73 1.80 18.86 -12.44
C ASP A 73 2.53 18.12 -11.32
N TRP A 74 2.56 18.73 -10.13
CA TRP A 74 3.16 18.12 -8.95
C TRP A 74 2.34 16.95 -8.41
N GLY A 75 1.03 16.95 -8.59
CA GLY A 75 0.14 15.89 -8.12
C GLY A 75 0.50 14.55 -8.76
N VAL A 76 0.55 14.51 -10.09
CA VAL A 76 0.90 13.30 -10.85
C VAL A 76 2.37 12.92 -10.64
N THR A 77 3.25 13.90 -10.37
CA THR A 77 4.66 13.64 -10.03
C THR A 77 4.77 12.88 -8.70
N VAL A 78 4.09 13.35 -7.65
CA VAL A 78 4.05 12.70 -6.32
C VAL A 78 3.40 11.33 -6.41
N GLU A 79 2.29 11.22 -7.14
CA GLU A 79 1.59 9.95 -7.32
C GLU A 79 2.40 8.95 -8.16
N SER A 80 3.19 9.40 -9.14
CA SER A 80 4.12 8.53 -9.88
C SER A 80 5.18 7.94 -8.95
N ALA A 81 5.78 8.75 -8.06
CA ALA A 81 6.73 8.22 -7.07
C ALA A 81 6.06 7.26 -6.08
N THR A 82 4.80 7.51 -5.73
CA THR A 82 3.99 6.60 -4.88
C THR A 82 3.71 5.28 -5.60
N ALA A 83 3.40 5.33 -6.89
CA ALA A 83 3.21 4.15 -7.73
C ALA A 83 4.49 3.32 -7.88
N LEU A 84 5.64 3.96 -8.07
CA LEU A 84 6.93 3.29 -8.02
C LEU A 84 7.15 2.64 -6.65
N ALA A 85 6.86 3.34 -5.55
CA ALA A 85 7.03 2.81 -4.19
C ALA A 85 6.14 1.60 -3.86
N ALA A 86 4.99 1.49 -4.52
CA ALA A 86 4.09 0.34 -4.40
C ALA A 86 4.67 -0.94 -5.03
N VAL A 87 5.58 -0.80 -6.01
CA VAL A 87 6.26 -1.93 -6.68
C VAL A 87 7.66 -2.15 -6.10
N ASP A 88 8.46 -1.08 -6.00
CA ASP A 88 9.81 -1.08 -5.47
C ASP A 88 10.13 0.27 -4.81
N SER A 89 10.05 0.31 -3.47
CA SER A 89 10.38 1.49 -2.66
C SER A 89 11.85 1.91 -2.70
N THR A 90 12.73 1.08 -3.29
CA THR A 90 14.16 1.38 -3.43
C THR A 90 14.52 2.03 -4.76
N ASP A 91 13.54 2.23 -5.65
CA ASP A 91 13.77 2.85 -6.95
C ASP A 91 14.43 4.25 -6.81
N PRO A 92 15.62 4.48 -7.39
CA PRO A 92 16.36 5.73 -7.22
C PRO A 92 15.61 6.96 -7.75
N ARG A 93 14.64 6.78 -8.66
CA ARG A 93 13.81 7.87 -9.20
C ARG A 93 12.87 8.44 -8.14
N ILE A 94 12.48 7.64 -7.13
CA ILE A 94 11.73 8.13 -5.97
C ILE A 94 12.55 9.18 -5.22
N ASN A 95 13.84 8.94 -4.99
CA ASN A 95 14.72 9.90 -4.31
C ASN A 95 14.90 11.19 -5.14
N LYS A 96 14.93 11.09 -6.48
CA LYS A 96 14.93 12.27 -7.38
C LYS A 96 13.66 13.10 -7.17
N VAL A 97 12.49 12.46 -7.14
CA VAL A 97 11.20 13.14 -6.89
C VAL A 97 11.15 13.73 -5.49
N TRP A 98 11.53 12.98 -4.45
CA TRP A 98 11.54 13.46 -3.08
C TRP A 98 12.45 14.69 -2.90
N THR A 99 13.62 14.69 -3.52
CA THR A 99 14.53 15.86 -3.54
C THR A 99 13.85 17.06 -4.21
N ALA A 100 13.14 16.86 -5.31
CA ALA A 100 12.40 17.91 -5.99
C ALA A 100 11.24 18.46 -5.14
N ILE A 101 10.51 17.59 -4.42
CA ILE A 101 9.47 17.98 -3.47
C ILE A 101 10.06 18.87 -2.37
N VAL A 102 11.17 18.45 -1.76
CA VAL A 102 11.84 19.24 -0.70
C VAL A 102 12.27 20.62 -1.19
N ASN A 103 12.79 20.71 -2.42
CA ASN A 103 13.27 21.97 -2.99
C ASN A 103 12.16 22.92 -3.44
N ASN A 104 10.96 22.40 -3.75
CA ASN A 104 9.84 23.16 -4.30
C ASN A 104 8.57 22.99 -3.44
N ARG A 105 8.72 22.72 -2.13
CA ARG A 105 7.62 22.28 -1.25
C ARG A 105 6.36 23.13 -1.36
N GLU A 106 6.51 24.44 -1.38
CA GLU A 106 5.35 25.34 -1.42
C GLU A 106 4.61 25.28 -2.76
N ASP A 107 5.31 25.08 -3.88
CA ASP A 107 4.68 24.87 -5.20
C ASP A 107 3.98 23.50 -5.30
N VAL A 108 4.43 22.54 -4.48
CA VAL A 108 3.87 21.18 -4.42
C VAL A 108 2.57 21.17 -3.63
N VAL A 109 2.54 21.81 -2.45
CA VAL A 109 1.46 21.63 -1.46
C VAL A 109 0.49 22.81 -1.38
N ALA A 110 0.80 23.95 -1.98
CA ALA A 110 -0.02 25.14 -1.94
C ALA A 110 -0.38 25.65 -3.34
N SER A 111 -1.50 26.37 -3.43
CA SER A 111 -1.95 27.07 -4.64
C SER A 111 -2.47 28.45 -4.25
N GLY A 112 -2.02 29.48 -4.97
CA GLY A 112 -2.35 30.87 -4.63
C GLY A 112 -1.89 31.30 -3.22
N GLY A 113 -0.86 30.63 -2.67
CA GLY A 113 -0.34 30.88 -1.32
C GLY A 113 -1.14 30.23 -0.19
N ALA A 114 -2.14 29.40 -0.50
CA ALA A 114 -2.92 28.65 0.49
C ALA A 114 -2.68 27.16 0.36
N ASP A 115 -2.61 26.46 1.49
CA ASP A 115 -2.48 25.01 1.55
C ASP A 115 -3.62 24.30 0.83
N VAL A 116 -3.25 23.29 0.03
CA VAL A 116 -4.18 22.42 -0.69
C VAL A 116 -4.18 21.06 0.03
N PRO A 117 -5.25 20.70 0.76
CA PRO A 117 -5.27 19.49 1.60
C PRO A 117 -4.95 18.22 0.82
N GLY A 118 -5.49 18.08 -0.39
CA GLY A 118 -5.22 16.92 -1.25
C GLY A 118 -3.74 16.81 -1.65
N ALA A 119 -3.07 17.94 -1.88
CA ALA A 119 -1.65 17.95 -2.23
C ALA A 119 -0.76 17.63 -1.02
N LEU A 120 -1.06 18.23 0.15
CA LEU A 120 -0.44 17.87 1.43
C LEU A 120 -0.59 16.36 1.70
N ALA A 121 -1.81 15.84 1.58
CA ALA A 121 -2.12 14.43 1.81
C ALA A 121 -1.31 13.49 0.92
N LYS A 122 -1.20 13.79 -0.39
CA LYS A 122 -0.38 13.00 -1.32
C LYS A 122 1.09 12.93 -0.91
N VAL A 123 1.68 14.06 -0.48
CA VAL A 123 3.08 14.08 -0.01
C VAL A 123 3.25 13.32 1.30
N ILE A 124 2.30 13.43 2.23
CA ILE A 124 2.31 12.68 3.49
C ILE A 124 2.22 11.17 3.23
N LEU A 125 1.33 10.75 2.33
CA LEU A 125 1.18 9.33 1.95
C LEU A 125 2.46 8.79 1.29
N LEU A 126 3.10 9.57 0.41
CA LEU A 126 4.41 9.21 -0.15
C LEU A 126 5.49 9.13 0.95
N ALA A 127 5.53 10.07 1.89
CA ALA A 127 6.49 10.01 3.00
C ALA A 127 6.27 8.74 3.84
N HIS A 128 5.02 8.42 4.15
CA HIS A 128 4.63 7.21 4.87
C HIS A 128 5.06 5.94 4.12
N SER A 129 4.81 5.86 2.80
CA SER A 129 5.22 4.69 2.01
C SER A 129 6.73 4.50 1.96
N LEU A 130 7.51 5.56 2.18
CA LEU A 130 8.97 5.50 2.22
C LEU A 130 9.55 5.40 3.64
N GLY A 131 8.71 5.37 4.68
CA GLY A 131 9.15 5.43 6.07
C GLY A 131 9.84 6.74 6.44
N LEU A 132 9.60 7.82 5.69
CA LEU A 132 10.10 9.17 5.96
C LEU A 132 9.14 9.91 6.90
N ASP A 133 9.67 10.87 7.65
CA ASP A 133 8.85 11.69 8.56
C ASP A 133 8.17 12.85 7.80
N PRO A 134 6.83 12.83 7.64
CA PRO A 134 6.09 13.92 6.99
C PRO A 134 6.07 15.22 7.79
N ARG A 135 6.56 15.21 9.05
CA ARG A 135 6.71 16.42 9.88
C ARG A 135 8.01 17.17 9.60
N ALA A 136 8.89 16.62 8.74
CA ALA A 136 10.21 17.15 8.44
C ALA A 136 10.51 17.16 6.93
N VAL A 137 9.55 17.61 6.11
CA VAL A 137 9.75 17.70 4.65
C VAL A 137 10.56 18.95 4.30
N GLY A 138 11.88 18.77 4.29
CA GLY A 138 12.85 19.84 4.06
C GLY A 138 13.23 20.60 5.33
N THR A 139 13.84 21.77 5.16
CA THR A 139 14.24 22.64 6.28
C THR A 139 13.43 23.94 6.26
N GLY A 140 13.21 24.55 7.42
CA GLY A 140 12.53 25.84 7.56
C GLY A 140 11.04 25.76 7.93
N GLU A 141 10.40 26.92 7.97
CA GLU A 141 8.97 27.07 8.27
C GLU A 141 8.12 26.28 7.27
N GLY A 142 7.01 25.68 7.74
CA GLY A 142 6.11 24.90 6.89
C GLY A 142 6.59 23.50 6.50
N ALA A 143 7.67 23.00 7.11
CA ALA A 143 8.17 21.62 6.87
C ALA A 143 7.27 20.53 7.49
N ASP A 144 6.46 20.89 8.49
CA ASP A 144 5.49 19.98 9.09
C ASP A 144 4.20 19.95 8.25
N LEU A 145 4.15 19.01 7.31
CA LEU A 145 2.99 18.88 6.44
C LEU A 145 1.78 18.30 7.16
N VAL A 146 1.99 17.53 8.22
CA VAL A 146 0.91 16.94 9.04
C VAL A 146 0.16 18.05 9.76
N GLN A 147 0.90 18.96 10.42
CA GLN A 147 0.31 20.12 11.08
C GLN A 147 -0.40 21.03 10.07
N ARG A 148 0.23 21.30 8.92
CA ARG A 148 -0.39 22.11 7.85
C ARG A 148 -1.71 21.51 7.37
N LEU A 149 -1.75 20.19 7.17
CA LEU A 149 -2.97 19.50 6.77
C LEU A 149 -4.06 19.63 7.84
N ALA A 150 -3.71 19.40 9.11
CA ALA A 150 -4.62 19.57 10.24
C ALA A 150 -5.17 21.02 10.33
N ASP A 151 -4.32 22.02 10.10
CA ASP A 151 -4.68 23.44 10.13
C ASP A 151 -5.64 23.85 9.00
N THR A 152 -5.81 23.02 7.96
CA THR A 152 -6.82 23.26 6.92
C THR A 152 -8.24 22.87 7.32
N LEU A 153 -8.46 22.29 8.51
CA LEU A 153 -9.78 21.89 8.99
C LEU A 153 -10.68 23.12 9.19
N GLN A 154 -11.87 23.10 8.59
CA GLN A 154 -12.90 24.12 8.79
C GLN A 154 -13.90 23.72 9.88
N ASP A 155 -14.65 24.69 10.40
CA ASP A 155 -15.76 24.47 11.35
C ASP A 155 -16.82 23.47 10.82
N SER A 156 -16.93 23.32 9.50
CA SER A 156 -17.82 22.34 8.86
C SER A 156 -17.33 20.89 8.98
N GLY A 157 -16.06 20.66 9.37
CA GLY A 157 -15.39 19.36 9.32
C GLY A 157 -14.66 19.06 8.00
N LEU A 158 -14.84 19.90 6.97
CA LEU A 158 -14.16 19.73 5.68
C LEU A 158 -12.76 20.34 5.69
N TYR A 159 -11.75 19.58 5.26
CA TYR A 159 -10.41 20.11 5.03
C TYR A 159 -10.37 20.99 3.77
N GLY A 160 -9.77 22.18 3.92
CA GLY A 160 -9.46 23.15 2.87
C GLY A 160 -10.63 24.05 2.45
N THR A 161 -10.31 25.30 2.12
CA THR A 161 -11.30 26.32 1.71
C THR A 161 -11.58 26.33 0.21
N GLN A 162 -10.91 25.47 -0.57
CA GLN A 162 -11.11 25.38 -2.02
C GLN A 162 -12.53 24.90 -2.34
N PHE A 163 -13.05 25.31 -3.50
CA PHE A 163 -14.40 24.97 -3.94
C PHE A 163 -14.57 23.44 -4.08
N PRO A 164 -15.42 22.79 -3.26
CA PRO A 164 -15.43 21.34 -3.11
C PRO A 164 -16.29 20.58 -4.13
N ASN A 165 -17.00 21.27 -5.04
CA ASN A 165 -18.04 20.65 -5.88
C ASN A 165 -17.60 19.40 -6.66
N TYR A 166 -16.31 19.27 -6.97
CA TYR A 166 -15.77 18.18 -7.78
C TYR A 166 -14.80 17.28 -7.02
N ASP A 167 -14.40 17.63 -5.80
CA ASP A 167 -13.34 16.91 -5.07
C ASP A 167 -13.60 16.77 -3.56
N GLY A 168 -14.69 17.31 -3.01
CA GLY A 168 -14.90 17.43 -1.57
C GLY A 168 -14.73 16.11 -0.81
N VAL A 169 -15.42 15.06 -1.24
CA VAL A 169 -15.31 13.72 -0.62
C VAL A 169 -13.94 13.09 -0.91
N TYR A 170 -13.44 13.24 -2.14
CA TYR A 170 -12.16 12.67 -2.55
C TYR A 170 -10.99 13.25 -1.73
N ARG A 171 -10.90 14.58 -1.65
CA ARG A 171 -9.87 15.29 -0.87
C ARG A 171 -10.01 15.04 0.62
N GLN A 172 -11.24 14.93 1.14
CA GLN A 172 -11.48 14.62 2.54
C GLN A 172 -10.97 13.23 2.86
N GLY A 173 -11.24 12.26 1.98
CA GLY A 173 -10.76 10.89 2.16
C GLY A 173 -9.23 10.80 2.12
N LEU A 174 -8.58 11.54 1.21
CA LEU A 174 -7.12 11.67 1.18
C LEU A 174 -6.58 12.29 2.49
N ALA A 175 -7.16 13.40 2.94
CA ALA A 175 -6.72 14.11 4.14
C ALA A 175 -6.81 13.24 5.40
N ILE A 176 -7.97 12.59 5.62
CA ILE A 176 -8.17 11.67 6.74
C ILE A 176 -7.17 10.51 6.67
N SER A 177 -7.00 9.91 5.49
CA SER A 177 -6.07 8.79 5.30
C SER A 177 -4.62 9.18 5.58
N ALA A 178 -4.18 10.36 5.12
CA ALA A 178 -2.85 10.89 5.36
C ALA A 178 -2.58 11.17 6.84
N LEU A 179 -3.55 11.74 7.56
CA LEU A 179 -3.46 11.95 9.01
C LEU A 179 -3.32 10.63 9.76
N VAL A 180 -4.13 9.62 9.42
CA VAL A 180 -4.01 8.26 10.01
C VAL A 180 -2.65 7.65 9.70
N ALA A 181 -2.16 7.76 8.45
CA ALA A 181 -0.84 7.27 8.05
C ALA A 181 0.31 7.95 8.84
N ALA A 182 0.14 9.23 9.20
CA ALA A 182 1.07 9.98 10.04
C ALA A 182 0.94 9.68 11.55
N GLY A 183 0.04 8.78 11.95
CA GLY A 183 -0.22 8.41 13.34
C GLY A 183 -1.12 9.40 14.09
N GLU A 184 -1.76 10.34 13.40
CA GLU A 184 -2.73 11.26 14.00
C GLU A 184 -4.11 10.61 14.12
N THR A 185 -4.88 11.05 15.12
CA THR A 185 -6.32 10.75 15.19
C THR A 185 -7.07 11.89 14.50
N PRO A 186 -7.75 11.65 13.36
CA PRO A 186 -8.50 12.70 12.68
C PRO A 186 -9.59 13.28 13.57
N ASP A 187 -9.88 14.57 13.41
CA ASP A 187 -10.92 15.26 14.17
C ASP A 187 -12.29 14.57 13.96
N PRO A 188 -13.07 14.30 15.03
CA PRO A 188 -14.39 13.69 14.90
C PRO A 188 -15.35 14.44 13.95
N SER A 189 -15.22 15.76 13.84
CA SER A 189 -16.03 16.56 12.91
C SER A 189 -15.72 16.22 11.45
N ALA A 190 -14.48 15.88 11.12
CA ALA A 190 -14.09 15.42 9.78
C ALA A 190 -14.67 14.04 9.43
N ILE A 191 -14.74 13.14 10.42
CA ILE A 191 -15.36 11.82 10.28
C ILE A 191 -16.87 11.95 10.13
N GLN A 192 -17.51 12.77 10.97
CA GLN A 192 -18.94 13.02 10.89
C GLN A 192 -19.32 13.68 9.57
N TRP A 193 -18.54 14.64 9.10
CA TRP A 193 -18.75 15.26 7.78
C TRP A 193 -18.76 14.19 6.68
N MET A 194 -17.80 13.25 6.69
CA MET A 194 -17.77 12.17 5.71
C MET A 194 -19.01 11.28 5.79
N ILE A 195 -19.45 10.89 7.00
CA ILE A 195 -20.67 10.09 7.19
C ILE A 195 -21.91 10.83 6.65
N ASP A 196 -22.02 12.14 6.92
CA ASP A 196 -23.15 12.96 6.50
C ASP A 196 -23.23 13.13 4.97
N GLN A 197 -22.10 13.00 4.26
CA GLN A 197 -22.10 13.05 2.79
C GLN A 197 -22.79 11.84 2.15
N GLN A 198 -22.93 10.71 2.86
CA GLN A 198 -23.51 9.51 2.27
C GLN A 198 -24.98 9.71 1.87
N CYS A 199 -25.32 9.25 0.68
CA CYS A 199 -26.66 9.28 0.13
C CYS A 199 -27.58 8.27 0.83
N THR A 200 -28.81 8.67 1.13
CA THR A 200 -29.81 7.83 1.81
C THR A 200 -31.10 7.64 1.03
N ASN A 201 -31.28 8.34 -0.09
CA ASN A 201 -32.49 8.30 -0.91
C ASN A 201 -32.51 7.09 -1.85
N ASP A 202 -33.72 6.63 -2.18
CA ASP A 202 -33.95 5.46 -3.03
C ASP A 202 -33.20 5.58 -4.37
N GLY A 203 -32.52 4.50 -4.77
CA GLY A 203 -31.66 4.45 -5.96
C GLY A 203 -30.22 4.91 -5.74
N PHE A 204 -29.95 5.61 -4.64
CA PHE A 204 -28.61 6.12 -4.27
C PHE A 204 -28.16 5.71 -2.87
N VAL A 205 -28.91 4.87 -2.16
CA VAL A 205 -28.55 4.40 -0.81
C VAL A 205 -27.10 3.88 -0.79
N GLY A 206 -26.27 4.46 0.07
CA GLY A 206 -24.86 4.08 0.23
C GLY A 206 -23.88 4.83 -0.69
N ALA A 207 -24.39 5.47 -1.76
CA ALA A 207 -23.59 6.24 -2.69
C ALA A 207 -22.96 7.48 -2.04
N TYR A 208 -21.96 8.03 -2.72
CA TYR A 208 -21.43 9.36 -2.45
C TYR A 208 -21.50 10.16 -3.74
N MET A 209 -21.77 11.46 -3.63
CA MET A 209 -21.45 12.41 -4.70
C MET A 209 -20.06 13.00 -4.44
N SER A 210 -19.48 13.71 -5.40
CA SER A 210 -18.19 14.39 -5.17
C SER A 210 -18.28 15.42 -4.03
N TYR A 211 -19.45 16.06 -3.86
CA TYR A 211 -19.80 16.90 -2.72
C TYR A 211 -21.30 17.19 -2.64
N ARG A 212 -21.85 17.21 -1.42
CA ARG A 212 -23.21 17.65 -1.10
C ARG A 212 -23.15 18.84 -0.15
N ALA A 213 -23.52 20.01 -0.66
CA ALA A 213 -23.62 21.23 0.13
C ALA A 213 -24.77 21.19 1.15
N ASP A 214 -25.86 20.52 0.80
CA ASP A 214 -26.99 20.22 1.67
C ASP A 214 -27.18 18.71 1.74
N THR A 215 -26.76 18.10 2.85
CA THR A 215 -26.85 16.65 3.07
C THR A 215 -28.26 16.18 3.41
N SER A 216 -29.24 17.09 3.51
CA SER A 216 -30.67 16.75 3.58
C SER A 216 -31.33 16.64 2.21
N ALA A 217 -30.70 17.16 1.16
CA ALA A 217 -31.20 17.04 -0.21
C ALA A 217 -30.92 15.65 -0.79
N ASP A 218 -31.84 15.14 -1.62
CA ASP A 218 -31.67 13.87 -2.30
C ASP A 218 -30.44 13.88 -3.22
N CYS A 219 -29.72 12.77 -3.26
CA CYS A 219 -28.72 12.53 -4.30
C CYS A 219 -29.39 12.29 -5.65
N PHE A 220 -28.67 12.66 -6.71
CA PHE A 220 -29.18 12.66 -8.08
C PHE A 220 -28.03 12.37 -9.05
N ASP A 221 -28.37 12.17 -10.32
CA ASP A 221 -27.43 12.17 -11.43
C ASP A 221 -27.81 13.27 -12.41
N ASP A 222 -26.82 14.09 -12.79
CA ASP A 222 -26.93 15.19 -13.74
C ASP A 222 -25.66 15.23 -14.61
N ALA A 223 -25.66 14.38 -15.62
CA ALA A 223 -24.57 14.28 -16.59
C ALA A 223 -24.27 15.59 -17.32
N ALA A 224 -25.25 16.49 -17.47
CA ALA A 224 -25.06 17.75 -18.18
C ALA A 224 -24.18 18.74 -17.37
N ASN A 225 -24.20 18.64 -16.05
CA ASN A 225 -23.45 19.50 -15.15
C ASN A 225 -22.30 18.79 -14.43
N TRP A 226 -22.00 17.54 -14.82
CA TRP A 226 -20.96 16.71 -14.17
C TRP A 226 -21.17 16.58 -12.66
N GLN A 227 -22.41 16.38 -12.25
CA GLN A 227 -22.76 16.16 -10.85
C GLN A 227 -23.54 14.85 -10.75
N GLY A 228 -23.13 13.98 -9.85
CA GLY A 228 -23.90 12.78 -9.58
C GLY A 228 -23.23 11.88 -8.58
N ALA A 229 -23.73 10.65 -8.48
CA ALA A 229 -23.08 9.63 -7.70
C ALA A 229 -21.72 9.27 -8.33
N ASP A 230 -20.71 9.20 -7.48
CA ASP A 230 -19.29 9.16 -7.83
C ASP A 230 -18.65 7.96 -7.11
N THR A 231 -18.21 6.98 -7.90
CA THR A 231 -17.59 5.76 -7.37
C THR A 231 -16.21 6.00 -6.77
N ASN A 232 -15.50 7.02 -7.25
CA ASN A 232 -14.18 7.41 -6.73
C ASN A 232 -14.31 8.10 -5.38
N ALA A 233 -15.33 8.96 -5.23
CA ALA A 233 -15.70 9.52 -3.94
C ALA A 233 -16.06 8.43 -2.93
N ALA A 234 -16.89 7.46 -3.32
CA ALA A 234 -17.24 6.33 -2.46
C ALA A 234 -16.02 5.48 -2.05
N ALA A 235 -15.07 5.25 -2.95
CA ALA A 235 -13.82 4.54 -2.65
C ALA A 235 -12.97 5.26 -1.59
N LEU A 236 -12.84 6.59 -1.70
CA LEU A 236 -12.11 7.40 -0.73
C LEU A 236 -12.83 7.49 0.63
N ALA A 237 -14.17 7.51 0.63
CA ALA A 237 -14.96 7.43 1.85
C ALA A 237 -14.76 6.07 2.55
N ILE A 238 -14.80 4.95 1.82
CA ILE A 238 -14.51 3.61 2.36
C ILE A 238 -13.11 3.58 2.98
N THR A 239 -12.10 4.04 2.25
CA THR A 239 -10.71 4.01 2.70
C THR A 239 -10.54 4.80 3.99
N ALA A 240 -11.02 6.05 4.02
CA ALA A 240 -10.88 6.93 5.17
C ALA A 240 -11.68 6.45 6.39
N LEU A 241 -12.93 6.03 6.21
CA LEU A 241 -13.77 5.55 7.31
C LEU A 241 -13.30 4.19 7.85
N THR A 242 -12.72 3.34 7.01
CA THR A 242 -12.10 2.09 7.47
C THR A 242 -10.84 2.38 8.28
N ALA A 243 -10.01 3.33 7.84
CA ALA A 243 -8.76 3.68 8.51
C ALA A 243 -8.97 4.43 9.84
N ALA A 244 -9.91 5.39 9.87
CA ALA A 244 -10.10 6.29 11.01
C ALA A 244 -11.30 5.94 11.90
N GLY A 245 -12.29 5.22 11.38
CA GLY A 245 -13.56 4.98 12.08
C GLY A 245 -13.47 3.99 13.24
N GLY A 246 -12.49 3.07 13.21
CA GLY A 246 -12.33 2.05 14.24
C GLY A 246 -13.63 1.27 14.51
N ASP A 247 -14.04 1.21 15.77
CA ASP A 247 -15.27 0.53 16.21
C ASP A 247 -16.53 1.42 16.14
N ASN A 248 -16.47 2.61 15.53
CA ASN A 248 -17.63 3.50 15.39
C ASN A 248 -18.72 2.84 14.52
N PRO A 249 -19.92 2.55 15.07
CA PRO A 249 -20.99 1.88 14.31
C PRO A 249 -21.48 2.69 13.10
N ALA A 250 -21.44 4.02 13.17
CA ALA A 250 -21.88 4.87 12.05
C ALA A 250 -20.89 4.81 10.88
N SER A 251 -19.58 4.82 11.17
CA SER A 251 -18.54 4.61 10.17
C SER A 251 -18.66 3.22 9.53
N GLN A 252 -18.88 2.17 10.34
CA GLN A 252 -19.05 0.80 9.84
C GLN A 252 -20.29 0.65 8.95
N ALA A 253 -21.41 1.26 9.35
CA ALA A 253 -22.62 1.28 8.54
C ALA A 253 -22.41 2.02 7.20
N ALA A 254 -21.71 3.16 7.24
CA ALA A 254 -21.39 3.92 6.04
C ALA A 254 -20.46 3.15 5.08
N VAL A 255 -19.42 2.49 5.61
CA VAL A 255 -18.55 1.60 4.82
C VAL A 255 -19.34 0.46 4.19
N ALA A 256 -20.19 -0.22 4.97
CA ALA A 256 -21.02 -1.32 4.46
C ALA A 256 -21.95 -0.87 3.34
N GLY A 257 -22.66 0.25 3.52
CA GLY A 257 -23.54 0.82 2.50
C GLY A 257 -22.81 1.22 1.23
N ALA A 258 -21.62 1.82 1.35
CA ALA A 258 -20.80 2.20 0.20
C ALA A 258 -20.33 0.97 -0.60
N LEU A 259 -19.91 -0.09 0.10
CA LEU A 259 -19.49 -1.33 -0.54
C LEU A 259 -20.66 -2.04 -1.25
N ASP A 260 -21.85 -2.06 -0.64
CA ASP A 260 -23.05 -2.61 -1.28
C ASP A 260 -23.44 -1.81 -2.52
N TRP A 261 -23.34 -0.48 -2.45
CA TRP A 261 -23.58 0.38 -3.60
C TRP A 261 -22.54 0.15 -4.71
N LEU A 262 -21.25 0.10 -4.40
CA LEU A 262 -20.20 -0.19 -5.39
C LEU A 262 -20.38 -1.56 -6.04
N ALA A 263 -20.80 -2.58 -5.30
CA ALA A 263 -21.10 -3.90 -5.85
C ALA A 263 -22.26 -3.82 -6.87
N SER A 264 -23.27 -2.98 -6.62
CA SER A 264 -24.37 -2.74 -7.57
C SER A 264 -23.96 -1.95 -8.82
N LYS A 265 -22.79 -1.31 -8.81
CA LYS A 265 -22.25 -0.49 -9.91
C LYS A 265 -21.11 -1.16 -10.67
N GLN A 266 -20.66 -2.33 -10.23
CA GLN A 266 -19.64 -3.09 -10.95
C GLN A 266 -20.21 -3.55 -12.30
N ASP A 267 -19.47 -3.30 -13.37
CA ASP A 267 -19.83 -3.79 -14.70
C ASP A 267 -19.63 -5.32 -14.78
N ALA A 268 -20.26 -5.96 -15.76
CA ALA A 268 -20.14 -7.40 -15.99
C ALA A 268 -18.68 -7.82 -16.17
N ASN A 269 -17.83 -6.98 -16.78
CA ASN A 269 -16.42 -7.29 -16.94
C ASN A 269 -15.66 -7.36 -15.60
N GLY A 270 -16.15 -6.70 -14.54
CA GLY A 270 -15.53 -6.64 -13.21
C GLY A 270 -14.94 -5.27 -12.83
N GLY A 271 -15.02 -4.26 -13.70
CA GLY A 271 -14.52 -2.90 -13.44
C GLY A 271 -15.62 -1.90 -13.13
N TRP A 272 -15.21 -0.63 -12.96
CA TRP A 272 -16.12 0.47 -12.64
C TRP A 272 -15.86 1.70 -13.52
N ALA A 273 -16.94 2.40 -13.80
CA ALA A 273 -16.93 3.78 -14.26
C ALA A 273 -16.97 4.73 -13.04
N SER A 274 -16.51 5.96 -13.22
CA SER A 274 -16.66 7.01 -12.20
C SER A 274 -18.12 7.35 -11.88
N ASN A 275 -19.02 7.23 -12.86
CA ASN A 275 -20.44 7.58 -12.76
C ASN A 275 -21.27 6.78 -13.78
N SER A 276 -22.59 6.94 -13.79
CA SER A 276 -23.49 6.12 -14.61
C SER A 276 -23.48 6.41 -16.12
N TRP A 277 -22.81 7.47 -16.57
CA TRP A 277 -22.74 7.88 -17.98
C TRP A 277 -21.34 7.75 -18.58
N SER A 278 -20.34 7.42 -17.77
CA SER A 278 -18.98 7.15 -18.20
C SER A 278 -18.76 5.65 -18.48
N PRO A 279 -17.80 5.30 -19.35
CA PRO A 279 -17.36 3.92 -19.51
C PRO A 279 -16.55 3.45 -18.29
N VAL A 280 -16.42 2.14 -18.12
CA VAL A 280 -15.44 1.54 -17.19
C VAL A 280 -14.04 2.04 -17.53
N ASP A 281 -13.29 2.46 -16.51
CA ASP A 281 -12.00 3.11 -16.70
C ASP A 281 -10.95 2.67 -15.66
N PRO A 282 -9.64 2.77 -15.96
CA PRO A 282 -8.57 2.32 -15.07
C PRO A 282 -8.42 3.16 -13.80
N ASN A 283 -8.77 4.45 -13.84
CA ASN A 283 -8.66 5.35 -12.68
C ASN A 283 -9.66 4.94 -11.60
N SER A 284 -10.93 4.80 -11.99
CA SER A 284 -12.02 4.43 -11.10
C SER A 284 -11.87 2.99 -10.62
N THR A 285 -11.53 2.06 -11.52
CA THR A 285 -11.26 0.67 -11.15
C THR A 285 -10.07 0.55 -10.18
N GLY A 286 -8.98 1.29 -10.43
CA GLY A 286 -7.80 1.28 -9.58
C GLY A 286 -8.06 1.80 -8.17
N VAL A 287 -8.72 2.95 -8.02
CA VAL A 287 -9.01 3.50 -6.70
C VAL A 287 -10.00 2.64 -5.90
N ILE A 288 -10.95 2.00 -6.57
CA ILE A 288 -11.89 1.06 -5.92
C ILE A 288 -11.16 -0.19 -5.46
N ILE A 289 -10.26 -0.77 -6.27
CA ILE A 289 -9.43 -1.92 -5.84
C ILE A 289 -8.67 -1.59 -4.57
N GLN A 290 -8.05 -0.40 -4.47
CA GLN A 290 -7.36 0.03 -3.25
C GLN A 290 -8.29 0.15 -2.05
N ALA A 291 -9.51 0.66 -2.24
CA ALA A 291 -10.53 0.72 -1.19
C ALA A 291 -11.00 -0.67 -0.75
N LEU A 292 -11.15 -1.61 -1.69
CA LEU A 292 -11.50 -3.00 -1.42
C LEU A 292 -10.38 -3.72 -0.65
N ILE A 293 -9.11 -3.46 -0.98
CA ILE A 293 -7.96 -3.97 -0.22
C ILE A 293 -8.01 -3.42 1.22
N ALA A 294 -8.19 -2.11 1.38
CA ALA A 294 -8.25 -1.46 2.69
C ALA A 294 -9.40 -2.02 3.56
N ALA A 295 -10.55 -2.33 2.96
CA ALA A 295 -11.70 -2.93 3.64
C ALA A 295 -11.61 -4.46 3.81
N GLY A 296 -10.59 -5.13 3.26
CA GLY A 296 -10.47 -6.59 3.25
C GLY A 296 -11.58 -7.28 2.46
N GLN A 297 -12.01 -6.67 1.36
CA GLN A 297 -13.17 -7.08 0.54
C GLN A 297 -12.83 -7.40 -0.91
N LEU A 298 -11.56 -7.27 -1.33
CA LEU A 298 -11.16 -7.48 -2.73
C LEU A 298 -11.59 -8.85 -3.28
N ASP A 299 -11.42 -9.90 -2.47
CA ASP A 299 -11.76 -11.28 -2.85
C ASP A 299 -13.17 -11.71 -2.41
N ALA A 300 -14.01 -10.77 -1.97
CA ALA A 300 -15.38 -11.10 -1.58
C ALA A 300 -16.22 -11.47 -2.81
N ASP A 301 -17.04 -12.52 -2.70
CA ASP A 301 -17.87 -13.03 -3.81
C ASP A 301 -18.71 -11.95 -4.49
N ARG A 302 -19.14 -10.91 -3.76
CA ARG A 302 -19.93 -9.79 -4.30
C ARG A 302 -19.18 -8.90 -5.30
N PHE A 303 -17.85 -9.00 -5.37
CA PHE A 303 -17.00 -8.27 -6.32
C PHE A 303 -16.40 -9.17 -7.39
N ASN A 304 -16.83 -10.44 -7.42
CA ASN A 304 -16.50 -11.38 -8.48
C ASN A 304 -17.66 -11.42 -9.48
N SER A 305 -17.52 -10.70 -10.60
CA SER A 305 -18.57 -10.61 -11.62
C SER A 305 -18.75 -11.91 -12.42
N GLY A 306 -17.80 -12.84 -12.33
CA GLY A 306 -17.78 -14.10 -13.07
C GLY A 306 -17.20 -14.01 -14.49
N GLU A 307 -17.11 -12.81 -15.07
CA GLU A 307 -16.44 -12.59 -16.38
C GLU A 307 -14.98 -12.12 -16.22
N GLY A 308 -14.64 -11.51 -15.09
CA GLY A 308 -13.29 -11.09 -14.75
C GLY A 308 -13.19 -10.62 -13.29
N THR A 309 -11.98 -10.64 -12.74
CA THR A 309 -11.70 -9.99 -11.45
C THR A 309 -11.42 -8.50 -11.67
N PRO A 310 -11.58 -7.65 -10.63
CA PRO A 310 -11.19 -6.25 -10.69
C PRO A 310 -9.78 -6.02 -11.27
N GLN A 311 -8.79 -6.79 -10.80
CA GLN A 311 -7.41 -6.66 -11.27
C GLN A 311 -7.24 -7.12 -12.73
N GLN A 312 -8.01 -8.12 -13.19
CA GLN A 312 -7.97 -8.56 -14.58
C GLN A 312 -8.49 -7.49 -15.53
N VAL A 313 -9.59 -6.82 -15.18
CA VAL A 313 -10.11 -5.69 -15.96
C VAL A 313 -9.11 -4.55 -15.98
N LEU A 314 -8.55 -4.21 -14.82
CA LEU A 314 -7.57 -3.14 -14.72
C LEU A 314 -6.35 -3.42 -15.61
N ALA A 315 -5.77 -4.62 -15.52
CA ALA A 315 -4.65 -5.04 -16.37
C ALA A 315 -5.00 -5.05 -17.86
N GLY A 316 -6.28 -5.26 -18.22
CA GLY A 316 -6.77 -5.21 -19.60
C GLY A 316 -6.64 -3.83 -20.28
N PHE A 317 -6.44 -2.76 -19.52
CA PHE A 317 -6.17 -1.43 -20.07
C PHE A 317 -4.69 -1.20 -20.42
N GLN A 318 -3.80 -2.12 -20.06
CA GLN A 318 -2.37 -1.98 -20.30
C GLN A 318 -2.03 -2.07 -21.79
N ILE A 319 -1.14 -1.20 -22.24
CA ILE A 319 -0.56 -1.21 -23.58
C ILE A 319 0.47 -2.34 -23.64
N THR A 320 0.26 -3.24 -24.59
CA THR A 320 1.09 -4.43 -24.83
C THR A 320 1.72 -4.39 -26.21
N THR A 321 2.56 -5.36 -26.51
CA THR A 321 3.18 -5.49 -27.84
C THR A 321 2.17 -5.64 -28.98
N ALA A 322 0.94 -6.06 -28.68
CA ALA A 322 -0.15 -6.10 -29.66
C ALA A 322 -0.59 -4.70 -30.14
N ASP A 323 -0.27 -3.65 -29.39
CA ASP A 323 -0.68 -2.27 -29.64
C ASP A 323 0.34 -1.47 -30.47
N GLY A 324 1.56 -2.00 -30.62
CA GLY A 324 2.49 -1.63 -31.70
C GLY A 324 3.54 -0.55 -31.41
N ASN A 325 3.41 0.29 -30.39
CA ASN A 325 4.47 1.25 -30.01
C ASN A 325 5.28 0.72 -28.81
N GLU A 326 6.56 0.43 -29.02
CA GLU A 326 7.45 -0.09 -27.99
C GLU A 326 7.70 0.93 -26.85
N GLU A 327 7.64 2.23 -27.14
CA GLU A 327 7.86 3.29 -26.15
C GLU A 327 6.68 3.43 -25.16
N ASP A 328 5.51 2.91 -25.53
CA ASP A 328 4.28 3.01 -24.73
C ASP A 328 3.99 1.73 -23.93
N LEU A 329 4.84 0.69 -24.07
CA LEU A 329 4.65 -0.58 -23.38
C LEU A 329 4.60 -0.39 -21.86
N GLY A 330 3.63 -1.05 -21.22
CA GLY A 330 3.41 -0.99 -19.78
C GLY A 330 2.50 0.16 -19.34
N ALA A 331 2.37 1.23 -20.12
CA ALA A 331 1.41 2.30 -19.83
C ALA A 331 -0.04 1.83 -19.95
N PHE A 332 -0.98 2.61 -19.43
CA PHE A 332 -2.40 2.29 -19.45
C PHE A 332 -3.15 3.25 -20.37
N LYS A 333 -4.09 2.71 -21.15
CA LYS A 333 -5.00 3.49 -21.99
C LYS A 333 -6.14 4.06 -21.15
N PHE A 334 -6.70 5.18 -21.58
CA PHE A 334 -7.94 5.71 -21.02
C PHE A 334 -9.04 5.71 -22.10
N PRO A 335 -10.24 5.17 -21.81
CA PRO A 335 -11.33 5.13 -22.79
C PRO A 335 -11.73 6.52 -23.31
N GLY A 336 -11.96 6.62 -24.62
CA GLY A 336 -12.53 7.82 -25.24
C GLY A 336 -11.55 8.97 -25.50
N VAL A 337 -10.26 8.83 -25.17
CA VAL A 337 -9.22 9.85 -25.43
C VAL A 337 -8.12 9.39 -26.40
N GLY A 338 -8.24 8.17 -26.94
CA GLY A 338 -7.30 7.57 -27.89
C GLY A 338 -6.70 6.25 -27.39
N ASP A 339 -5.92 5.57 -28.22
CA ASP A 339 -5.28 4.28 -27.90
C ASP A 339 -3.85 4.42 -27.33
N GLY A 340 -3.38 5.66 -27.14
CA GLY A 340 -2.04 5.97 -26.62
C GLY A 340 -1.95 5.91 -25.09
N PRO A 341 -0.74 6.09 -24.55
CA PRO A 341 -0.49 6.05 -23.12
C PRO A 341 -1.20 7.20 -22.41
N ASN A 342 -1.80 6.91 -21.27
CA ASN A 342 -2.38 7.92 -20.39
C ASN A 342 -1.66 7.92 -19.05
N LEU A 343 -1.00 9.05 -18.74
CA LEU A 343 -0.19 9.21 -17.55
C LEU A 343 -1.02 8.99 -16.27
N LEU A 344 -2.19 9.62 -16.17
CA LEU A 344 -3.04 9.53 -14.98
C LEU A 344 -3.61 8.12 -14.79
N ALA A 345 -4.04 7.46 -15.87
CA ALA A 345 -4.47 6.06 -15.85
C ALA A 345 -3.35 5.14 -15.34
N THR A 346 -2.13 5.34 -15.83
CA THR A 346 -0.97 4.51 -15.45
C THR A 346 -0.62 4.71 -13.98
N VAL A 347 -0.53 5.97 -13.53
CA VAL A 347 -0.22 6.32 -12.15
C VAL A 347 -1.23 5.72 -11.16
N GLN A 348 -2.52 5.67 -11.51
CA GLN A 348 -3.56 5.18 -10.60
C GLN A 348 -3.81 3.66 -10.72
N ALA A 349 -3.44 3.04 -11.84
CA ALA A 349 -3.53 1.60 -12.02
C ALA A 349 -2.42 0.83 -11.29
N VAL A 350 -1.20 1.35 -11.30
CA VAL A 350 0.00 0.64 -10.79
C VAL A 350 -0.12 0.23 -9.31
N PRO A 351 -0.48 1.12 -8.35
CA PRO A 351 -0.62 0.72 -6.95
C PRO A 351 -1.67 -0.38 -6.75
N ALA A 352 -2.79 -0.28 -7.45
CA ALA A 352 -3.88 -1.24 -7.35
C ALA A 352 -3.47 -2.64 -7.88
N LEU A 353 -2.72 -2.70 -8.97
CA LEU A 353 -2.18 -3.95 -9.52
C LEU A 353 -1.06 -4.53 -8.66
N ALA A 354 -0.28 -3.67 -7.99
CA ALA A 354 0.67 -4.07 -6.96
C ALA A 354 0.00 -4.51 -5.63
N SER A 355 -1.34 -4.54 -5.60
CA SER A 355 -2.13 -4.85 -4.40
C SER A 355 -1.82 -3.95 -3.19
N ALA A 356 -1.36 -2.72 -3.44
CA ALA A 356 -1.13 -1.72 -2.41
C ALA A 356 -2.43 -0.96 -2.11
N PRO A 357 -2.91 -0.91 -0.86
CA PRO A 357 -3.94 0.05 -0.46
C PRO A 357 -3.38 1.48 -0.46
N LEU A 358 -4.24 2.49 -0.35
CA LEU A 358 -3.81 3.90 -0.30
C LEU A 358 -2.83 4.19 0.86
N ILE A 359 -3.03 3.56 2.02
CA ILE A 359 -2.13 3.62 3.18
C ILE A 359 -1.30 2.35 3.19
N PHE A 360 -0.05 2.43 2.74
CA PHE A 360 0.86 1.30 2.69
C PHE A 360 2.27 1.72 3.09
N VAL A 361 3.08 0.75 3.54
CA VAL A 361 4.53 0.89 3.63
C VAL A 361 5.13 0.19 2.43
N GLY A 362 6.00 0.89 1.70
CA GLY A 362 6.59 0.41 0.47
C GLY A 362 7.38 -0.87 0.68
N THR A 363 7.34 -1.75 -0.32
CA THR A 363 8.04 -3.02 -0.31
C THR A 363 9.41 -2.88 -0.95
N THR A 364 10.38 -3.63 -0.43
CA THR A 364 11.61 -3.91 -1.18
C THR A 364 11.37 -5.16 -2.01
N PRO A 365 11.82 -5.24 -3.27
CA PRO A 365 11.80 -6.49 -4.02
C PRO A 365 12.41 -7.60 -3.18
N GLU A 366 11.73 -8.74 -3.08
CA GLU A 366 12.29 -9.88 -2.38
C GLU A 366 13.57 -10.30 -3.11
N GLU A 367 14.74 -10.10 -2.48
CA GLU A 367 15.98 -10.63 -3.05
C GLU A 367 15.79 -12.15 -3.23
N PRO A 368 16.13 -12.71 -4.40
CA PRO A 368 16.03 -14.14 -4.60
C PRO A 368 16.89 -14.80 -3.53
N SER A 369 16.24 -15.46 -2.56
CA SER A 369 16.92 -16.14 -1.47
C SER A 369 17.95 -17.10 -2.06
N THR A 370 19.23 -16.69 -2.06
CA THR A 370 20.32 -17.57 -2.46
C THR A 370 20.38 -18.66 -1.41
N THR A 371 19.69 -19.77 -1.69
CA THR A 371 19.76 -20.97 -0.87
C THR A 371 21.19 -21.47 -1.01
N THR A 372 22.07 -21.00 -0.14
CA THR A 372 23.40 -21.58 0.02
C THR A 372 23.16 -22.97 0.57
N THR A 373 23.20 -23.96 -0.31
CA THR A 373 23.18 -25.38 0.04
C THR A 373 24.36 -25.63 0.98
N THR A 374 24.13 -25.48 2.27
CA THR A 374 25.10 -25.83 3.30
C THR A 374 25.11 -27.34 3.36
N VAL A 375 25.99 -27.97 2.57
CA VAL A 375 26.33 -29.37 2.74
C VAL A 375 26.95 -29.51 4.12
N SER A 376 26.15 -29.92 5.10
CA SER A 376 26.66 -30.29 6.42
C SER A 376 27.61 -31.48 6.25
N PRO A 377 28.86 -31.43 6.75
CA PRO A 377 29.73 -32.58 6.70
C PRO A 377 29.17 -33.66 7.64
N THR A 378 28.69 -34.76 7.07
CA THR A 378 28.35 -35.98 7.82
C THR A 378 29.59 -36.46 8.56
N THR A 379 29.64 -36.25 9.87
CA THR A 379 30.65 -36.83 10.74
C THR A 379 30.25 -38.28 11.03
N THR A 380 30.67 -39.19 10.16
CA THR A 380 30.64 -40.63 10.49
C THR A 380 31.77 -40.90 11.47
N ALA A 381 31.44 -41.05 12.75
CA ALA A 381 32.38 -41.57 13.74
C ALA A 381 32.76 -43.02 13.38
N PRO A 382 34.05 -43.37 13.19
CA PRO A 382 34.44 -44.74 12.94
C PRO A 382 34.51 -45.52 14.26
N SER A 383 33.79 -46.65 14.34
CA SER A 383 34.03 -47.67 15.35
C SER A 383 35.41 -48.29 15.11
N VAL A 384 36.33 -48.09 16.05
CA VAL A 384 37.68 -48.67 16.03
C VAL A 384 37.61 -50.12 16.46
N THR A 385 37.83 -51.05 15.52
CA THR A 385 38.21 -52.43 15.82
C THR A 385 39.74 -52.50 15.80
N THR A 386 40.34 -52.83 16.95
CA THR A 386 41.78 -53.05 17.11
C THR A 386 42.27 -54.23 16.29
N THR A 387 43.19 -53.96 15.35
CA THR A 387 44.11 -54.97 14.80
C THR A 387 45.52 -54.39 14.79
N THR A 388 46.42 -55.05 15.50
CA THR A 388 47.84 -54.75 15.67
C THR A 388 48.62 -55.03 14.38
N ALA A 389 49.40 -54.06 13.85
CA ALA A 389 50.61 -54.32 13.07
C ALA A 389 51.54 -53.08 12.93
N ALA A 390 52.75 -53.27 13.44
CA ALA A 390 54.07 -52.65 13.21
C ALA A 390 54.28 -51.33 12.40
N VAL A 391 54.86 -50.36 13.11
CA VAL A 391 56.09 -49.55 12.82
C VAL A 391 56.51 -49.29 11.36
N ALA A 392 56.56 -48.00 11.00
CA ALA A 392 57.73 -47.37 10.36
C ALA A 392 57.65 -45.84 10.52
N ALA A 393 58.75 -45.25 11.01
CA ALA A 393 58.97 -43.82 11.12
C ALA A 393 59.43 -43.25 9.78
N ASP A 394 59.05 -42.00 9.47
CA ASP A 394 60.02 -41.04 8.97
C ASP A 394 59.59 -39.59 9.28
N SER A 395 60.61 -38.77 9.38
CA SER A 395 60.70 -37.43 9.94
C SER A 395 60.90 -36.39 8.83
N THR A 396 61.06 -35.12 9.24
CA THR A 396 61.44 -33.89 8.49
C THR A 396 60.24 -32.99 8.13
N SER A 397 60.01 -31.80 8.70
CA SER A 397 60.81 -30.61 9.09
C SER A 397 61.00 -29.58 7.97
N ARG A 398 60.77 -28.30 8.37
CA ARG A 398 61.29 -27.02 7.81
C ARG A 398 60.39 -26.35 6.75
N ALA A 399 59.76 -25.19 6.95
CA ALA A 399 60.19 -23.83 7.35
C ALA A 399 60.83 -22.97 6.24
N GLY A 400 60.34 -21.73 6.08
CA GLY A 400 60.89 -20.61 5.29
C GLY A 400 59.87 -20.08 4.25
N ALA A 401 59.19 -18.94 4.43
CA ALA A 401 59.64 -17.54 4.42
C ALA A 401 60.22 -17.06 3.07
N ASN A 402 59.51 -16.17 2.33
CA ASN A 402 59.93 -14.79 2.01
C ASN A 402 59.07 -14.08 0.93
N SER A 403 58.58 -12.90 1.34
CA SER A 403 58.54 -11.58 0.67
C SER A 403 58.89 -11.38 -0.81
N ALA A 404 58.07 -10.58 -1.52
CA ALA A 404 58.41 -9.36 -2.28
C ALA A 404 57.10 -8.74 -2.85
N SER A 405 56.67 -7.51 -2.53
CA SER A 405 57.17 -6.20 -3.01
C SER A 405 57.10 -6.03 -4.54
N ASN A 406 56.09 -5.30 -5.06
CA ASN A 406 56.28 -3.94 -5.59
C ASN A 406 54.93 -3.36 -6.06
N SER A 407 54.56 -2.19 -5.55
CA SER A 407 53.45 -1.36 -6.01
C SER A 407 54.03 -0.13 -6.70
N ASP A 408 53.57 0.15 -7.92
CA ASP A 408 53.94 1.35 -8.67
C ASP A 408 52.70 2.15 -9.09
N ARG A 409 52.88 3.46 -9.12
CA ARG A 409 51.86 4.53 -9.17
C ARG A 409 51.37 4.82 -10.59
N SER A 410 50.13 5.32 -10.72
CA SER A 410 49.76 6.45 -11.61
C SER A 410 48.31 6.90 -11.29
N ILE A 411 48.12 8.10 -10.73
CA ILE A 411 47.84 9.42 -11.37
C ILE A 411 46.38 9.59 -11.82
N SER A 412 45.70 10.52 -11.13
CA SER A 412 44.41 11.14 -11.44
C SER A 412 44.49 12.08 -12.66
N PHE A 413 43.37 12.24 -13.37
CA PHE A 413 43.02 13.53 -13.99
C PHE A 413 41.51 13.71 -14.05
N THR A 414 41.08 14.88 -13.57
CA THR A 414 39.76 15.50 -13.66
C THR A 414 39.45 15.99 -15.07
N GLY A 415 38.17 15.93 -15.44
CA GLY A 415 37.54 16.67 -16.53
C GLY A 415 36.11 16.94 -16.15
#